data_AF-A0A1B6JVC4-F1
#
_entry.id   AF-A0A1B6JVC4-F1
#
_cell.length_a   1.000
_cell.length_b   1.000
_cell.length_c   1.000
_cell.angle_alpha   90.00
_cell.angle_beta   90.00
_cell.angle_gamma   90.00
#
_symmetry.space_group_name_H-M   'P 1'
#
loop_
_entity.id
_entity.type
_entity.pdbx_description
1 polymer ?
#
loop_
_entity_poly.entity_id
_entity_poly.type
_entity_poly.pdbx_seq_one_letter_code
_entity_poly.pdbx_strand_id
1 'polypeptide(L)'
;KQLKAKEVIASIILSNSQIEQQFALYLWELMYGADSSTLLEPEKQICEELKDLLQAWNLYSPESIGHDFDPWTDDLTAMARTVFHQRSLWAKQQEPTINRTISRMEGVVKAVSEAAMNVTRVVVDAQNLERKAMMESMKQAVSDSIHAQMQWKLLAHQLTHERAVWHFPKSYPRSWQLDETEGPARVRKRLKRCHLHVDKRFLKSEFQDKLDAASQCQPLSFLFGSEGPSMSAVLIERLHTDEKIRHMSSARIVTPAQEVCGELLIGETSLYFVPNSEPAKLDVNTGYLDVSSQAWQFEDVKEIHNRRFQLQERALEI
;
A
#
# COMPACT_ATOMS: atom_id res chain seq x y z
N LYS A 1 -40.15 -21.93 -49.23
CA LYS A 1 -39.00 -22.33 -48.40
C LYS A 1 -38.37 -23.65 -48.89
N GLN A 2 -39.17 -24.70 -49.15
CA GLN A 2 -38.67 -25.98 -49.68
C GLN A 2 -37.94 -25.90 -51.03
N LEU A 3 -38.35 -25.03 -51.97
CA LEU A 3 -37.66 -24.88 -53.26
C LEU A 3 -36.21 -24.36 -53.13
N LYS A 4 -35.97 -23.37 -52.27
CA LYS A 4 -34.61 -22.86 -51.98
C LYS A 4 -33.77 -23.89 -51.21
N ALA A 5 -34.38 -24.67 -50.33
CA ALA A 5 -33.69 -25.75 -49.62
C ALA A 5 -33.26 -26.86 -50.59
N LYS A 6 -34.14 -27.24 -51.52
CA LYS A 6 -33.83 -28.17 -52.61
C LYS A 6 -32.65 -27.66 -53.46
N GLU A 7 -32.66 -26.39 -53.87
CA GLU A 7 -31.56 -25.81 -54.67
C GLU A 7 -30.22 -25.84 -53.92
N VAL A 8 -30.21 -25.47 -52.64
CA VAL A 8 -28.98 -25.49 -51.81
C VAL A 8 -28.47 -26.92 -51.62
N ILE A 9 -29.33 -27.85 -51.22
CA ILE A 9 -28.95 -29.26 -50.97
C ILE A 9 -28.50 -29.92 -52.28
N ALA A 10 -29.23 -29.72 -53.37
CA ALA A 10 -28.85 -30.21 -54.69
C ALA A 10 -27.49 -29.63 -55.11
N SER A 11 -27.23 -28.34 -54.87
CA SER A 11 -25.94 -27.72 -55.21
C SER A 11 -24.77 -28.30 -54.40
N ILE A 12 -25.00 -28.70 -53.15
CA ILE A 12 -23.97 -29.27 -52.28
C ILE A 12 -23.71 -30.72 -52.65
N ILE A 13 -24.76 -31.52 -52.78
CA ILE A 13 -24.68 -32.96 -53.02
C ILE A 13 -24.18 -33.26 -54.44
N LEU A 14 -24.72 -32.56 -55.45
CA LEU A 14 -24.33 -32.77 -56.85
C LEU A 14 -23.00 -32.07 -57.22
N SER A 15 -22.38 -31.32 -56.31
CA SER A 15 -21.09 -30.66 -56.58
C SER A 15 -19.91 -31.62 -56.58
N ASN A 16 -19.98 -32.72 -55.83
CA ASN A 16 -18.88 -33.66 -55.68
C ASN A 16 -19.43 -35.04 -55.31
N SER A 17 -19.15 -36.04 -56.14
CA SER A 17 -19.58 -37.42 -55.92
C SER A 17 -19.09 -38.02 -54.59
N GLN A 18 -17.97 -37.52 -54.05
CA GLN A 18 -17.51 -37.91 -52.72
C GLN A 18 -18.43 -37.37 -51.61
N ILE A 19 -18.95 -36.14 -51.76
CA ILE A 19 -19.87 -35.54 -50.79
C ILE A 19 -21.21 -36.27 -50.83
N GLU A 20 -21.68 -36.64 -52.02
CA GLU A 20 -22.89 -37.44 -52.20
C GLU A 20 -22.80 -38.79 -51.46
N GLN A 21 -21.67 -39.50 -51.61
CA GLN A 21 -21.41 -40.78 -50.92
C GLN A 21 -21.23 -40.60 -49.40
N GLN A 22 -20.47 -39.58 -48.97
CA GLN A 22 -20.27 -39.29 -47.55
C GLN A 22 -21.58 -38.90 -46.86
N PHE A 23 -22.44 -38.15 -47.55
CA PHE A 23 -23.74 -37.74 -47.03
C PHE A 23 -24.66 -38.96 -46.85
N ALA A 24 -24.71 -39.88 -47.82
CA ALA A 24 -25.49 -41.11 -47.71
C ALA A 24 -25.01 -41.99 -46.55
N LEU A 25 -23.69 -42.15 -46.40
CA LEU A 25 -23.08 -42.89 -45.28
C LEU A 25 -23.37 -42.22 -43.92
N TYR A 26 -23.26 -40.90 -43.82
CA TYR A 26 -23.53 -40.17 -42.58
C TYR A 26 -25.02 -40.22 -42.18
N LEU A 27 -25.92 -40.10 -43.15
CA LEU A 27 -27.36 -40.24 -42.92
C LEU A 27 -27.71 -41.66 -42.45
N TRP A 28 -27.06 -42.68 -43.02
CA TRP A 28 -27.19 -44.07 -42.57
C TRP A 28 -26.63 -44.29 -41.17
N GLU A 29 -25.45 -43.74 -40.84
CA GLU A 29 -24.87 -43.82 -39.48
C GLU A 29 -25.78 -43.17 -38.44
N LEU A 30 -26.40 -42.04 -38.79
CA LEU A 30 -27.34 -41.34 -37.93
C LEU A 30 -28.61 -42.17 -37.68
N MET A 31 -29.14 -42.82 -38.71
CA MET A 31 -30.40 -43.57 -38.63
C MET A 31 -30.23 -44.98 -38.06
N TYR A 32 -29.14 -45.68 -38.38
CA TYR A 32 -28.96 -47.12 -38.14
C TYR A 32 -27.63 -47.49 -37.47
N GLY A 33 -26.72 -46.53 -37.27
CA GLY A 33 -25.43 -46.76 -36.63
C GLY A 33 -25.51 -47.00 -35.11
N ALA A 34 -24.34 -47.23 -34.50
CA ALA A 34 -24.24 -47.53 -33.06
C ALA A 34 -24.85 -46.43 -32.17
N ASP A 35 -24.76 -45.17 -32.60
CA ASP A 35 -25.28 -44.00 -31.90
C ASP A 35 -26.74 -43.67 -32.26
N SER A 36 -27.41 -44.43 -33.14
CA SER A 36 -28.84 -44.23 -33.46
C SER A 36 -29.77 -44.39 -32.24
N SER A 37 -29.33 -45.16 -31.24
CA SER A 37 -30.00 -45.30 -29.95
C SER A 37 -30.01 -44.01 -29.12
N THR A 38 -29.18 -43.02 -29.46
CA THR A 38 -29.09 -41.73 -28.77
C THR A 38 -30.06 -40.67 -29.30
N LEU A 39 -30.64 -40.89 -30.49
CA LEU A 39 -31.64 -39.99 -31.08
C LEU A 39 -33.04 -40.24 -30.50
N LEU A 40 -33.75 -39.15 -30.21
CA LEU A 40 -35.14 -39.18 -29.78
C LEU A 40 -36.06 -39.54 -30.96
N GLU A 41 -37.21 -40.16 -30.67
CA GLU A 41 -38.22 -40.54 -31.67
C GLU A 41 -38.59 -39.42 -32.68
N PRO A 42 -38.82 -38.15 -32.27
CA PRO A 42 -39.06 -37.06 -33.22
C PRO A 42 -37.86 -36.75 -34.13
N GLU A 43 -36.63 -36.98 -33.70
CA GLU A 43 -35.42 -36.74 -34.50
C GLU A 43 -35.24 -37.82 -35.56
N LYS A 44 -35.61 -39.07 -35.23
CA LYS A 44 -35.67 -40.18 -36.19
C LYS A 44 -36.72 -39.92 -37.26
N GLN A 45 -37.90 -39.41 -36.87
CA GLN A 45 -38.95 -39.03 -37.80
C GLN A 45 -38.50 -37.93 -38.78
N ILE A 46 -37.72 -36.95 -38.30
CA ILE A 46 -37.13 -35.91 -39.17
C ILE A 46 -36.12 -36.50 -40.17
N CYS A 47 -35.34 -37.51 -39.78
CA CYS A 47 -34.39 -38.17 -40.69
C CYS A 47 -35.10 -38.96 -41.79
N GLU A 48 -36.20 -39.66 -41.46
CA GLU A 48 -37.07 -40.33 -42.43
C GLU A 48 -37.77 -39.32 -43.36
N GLU A 49 -38.31 -38.22 -42.82
CA GLU A 49 -38.87 -37.14 -43.63
C GLU A 49 -37.82 -36.53 -44.59
N LEU A 50 -36.57 -36.39 -44.15
CA LEU A 50 -35.47 -35.91 -44.98
C LEU A 50 -35.14 -36.92 -46.08
N LYS A 51 -35.09 -38.22 -45.77
CA LYS A 51 -34.88 -39.31 -46.74
C LYS A 51 -35.98 -39.31 -47.82
N ASP A 52 -37.24 -39.21 -47.41
CA ASP A 52 -38.39 -39.13 -48.32
C ASP A 52 -38.34 -37.88 -49.21
N LEU A 53 -37.94 -36.74 -48.64
CA LEU A 53 -37.79 -35.49 -49.40
C LEU A 53 -36.65 -35.57 -50.43
N LEU A 54 -35.53 -36.19 -50.08
CA LEU A 54 -34.39 -36.39 -51.00
C LEU A 54 -34.76 -37.31 -52.17
N GLN A 55 -35.54 -38.36 -51.90
CA GLN A 55 -36.10 -39.24 -52.93
C GLN A 55 -37.12 -38.50 -53.81
N ALA A 56 -38.05 -37.77 -53.21
CA ALA A 56 -39.04 -36.96 -53.93
C ALA A 56 -38.40 -35.86 -54.80
N TRP A 57 -37.19 -35.42 -54.43
CA TRP A 57 -36.41 -34.45 -55.20
C TRP A 57 -35.55 -35.06 -56.32
N ASN A 58 -35.54 -36.40 -56.46
CA ASN A 58 -34.69 -37.17 -57.36
C ASN A 58 -33.19 -36.90 -57.15
N LEU A 59 -32.79 -36.63 -55.91
CA LEU A 59 -31.37 -36.43 -55.56
C LEU A 59 -30.68 -37.75 -55.18
N TYR A 60 -31.46 -38.76 -54.79
CA TYR A 60 -31.02 -40.09 -54.41
C TYR A 60 -32.01 -41.13 -54.95
N SER A 61 -31.53 -42.31 -55.33
CA SER A 61 -32.40 -43.43 -55.66
C SER A 61 -32.93 -44.09 -54.38
N PRO A 62 -34.09 -44.77 -54.41
CA PRO A 62 -34.67 -45.44 -53.23
C PRO A 62 -33.71 -46.41 -52.52
N GLU A 63 -32.75 -46.97 -53.26
CA GLU A 63 -31.76 -47.97 -52.81
C GLU A 63 -30.39 -47.36 -52.42
N SER A 64 -30.24 -46.04 -52.54
CA SER A 64 -28.93 -45.37 -52.35
C SER A 64 -28.66 -44.91 -50.92
N ILE A 65 -29.68 -44.91 -50.06
CA ILE A 65 -29.56 -44.76 -48.61
C ILE A 65 -29.88 -46.14 -48.05
N GLY A 66 -28.84 -46.84 -47.57
CA GLY A 66 -28.90 -48.25 -47.19
C GLY A 66 -29.92 -48.55 -46.11
N HIS A 67 -30.16 -49.82 -45.90
CA HIS A 67 -31.08 -50.35 -44.90
C HIS A 67 -30.33 -50.78 -43.62
N ASP A 68 -31.07 -51.04 -42.54
CA ASP A 68 -30.57 -51.44 -41.22
C ASP A 68 -29.63 -52.67 -41.26
N PHE A 69 -29.76 -53.48 -42.31
CA PHE A 69 -28.99 -54.72 -42.49
C PHE A 69 -27.74 -54.55 -43.36
N ASP A 70 -27.50 -53.37 -43.92
CA ASP A 70 -26.37 -53.13 -44.83
C ASP A 70 -25.04 -53.01 -44.05
N PRO A 71 -23.94 -53.64 -44.51
CA PRO A 71 -22.69 -53.69 -43.77
C PRO A 71 -21.83 -52.44 -44.02
N TRP A 72 -22.38 -51.24 -43.87
CA TRP A 72 -21.68 -49.98 -44.16
C TRP A 72 -20.69 -49.55 -43.07
N THR A 73 -20.52 -50.35 -42.02
CA THR A 73 -19.61 -50.05 -40.91
C THR A 73 -18.15 -49.89 -41.35
N ASP A 74 -17.69 -50.71 -42.29
CA ASP A 74 -16.31 -50.63 -42.78
C ASP A 74 -16.10 -49.36 -43.64
N ASP A 75 -17.08 -49.02 -44.48
CA ASP A 75 -17.09 -47.80 -45.29
C ASP A 75 -17.16 -46.53 -44.44
N LEU A 76 -17.93 -46.56 -43.34
CA LEU A 76 -17.95 -45.48 -42.34
C LEU A 76 -16.59 -45.28 -41.69
N THR A 77 -15.93 -46.35 -41.25
CA THR A 77 -14.60 -46.20 -40.64
C THR A 77 -13.55 -45.68 -41.62
N ALA A 78 -13.63 -46.08 -42.90
CA ALA A 78 -12.77 -45.57 -43.96
C ALA A 78 -13.05 -44.09 -44.27
N MET A 79 -14.33 -43.70 -44.29
CA MET A 79 -14.78 -42.32 -44.48
C MET A 79 -14.33 -41.43 -43.31
N ALA A 80 -14.53 -41.86 -42.07
CA ALA A 80 -14.10 -41.15 -40.87
C ALA A 80 -12.57 -40.92 -40.85
N ARG A 81 -11.78 -41.95 -41.22
CA ARG A 81 -10.33 -41.83 -41.39
C ARG A 81 -9.96 -40.79 -42.46
N THR A 82 -10.67 -40.79 -43.58
CA THR A 82 -10.43 -39.85 -44.68
C THR A 82 -10.77 -38.41 -44.28
N VAL A 83 -11.92 -38.19 -43.63
CA VAL A 83 -12.33 -36.88 -43.13
C VAL A 83 -11.37 -36.36 -42.06
N PHE A 84 -10.94 -37.22 -41.12
CA PHE A 84 -9.95 -36.87 -40.12
C PHE A 84 -8.61 -36.48 -40.76
N HIS A 85 -8.16 -37.26 -41.75
CA HIS A 85 -6.95 -36.97 -42.50
C HIS A 85 -7.05 -35.64 -43.26
N GLN A 86 -8.15 -35.39 -43.95
CA GLN A 86 -8.41 -34.12 -44.65
C GLN A 86 -8.44 -32.92 -43.70
N ARG A 87 -9.09 -33.05 -42.53
CA ARG A 87 -9.07 -32.01 -41.49
C ARG A 87 -7.66 -31.74 -40.97
N SER A 88 -6.86 -32.79 -40.76
CA SER A 88 -5.46 -32.66 -40.33
C SER A 88 -4.59 -31.97 -41.40
N LEU A 89 -4.75 -32.35 -42.67
CA LEU A 89 -4.06 -31.71 -43.78
C LEU A 89 -4.47 -30.24 -43.92
N TRP A 90 -5.76 -29.94 -43.82
CA TRP A 90 -6.27 -28.58 -43.86
C TRP A 90 -5.70 -27.74 -42.71
N ALA A 91 -5.69 -28.27 -41.48
CA ALA A 91 -5.10 -27.59 -40.33
C ALA A 91 -3.62 -27.28 -40.55
N LYS A 92 -2.83 -28.25 -41.03
CA LYS A 92 -1.42 -28.04 -41.40
C LYS A 92 -1.23 -27.03 -42.51
N GLN A 93 -2.16 -26.97 -43.47
CA GLN A 93 -2.13 -26.01 -44.56
C GLN A 93 -2.45 -24.59 -44.09
N GLN A 94 -3.30 -24.43 -43.06
CA GLN A 94 -3.65 -23.13 -42.48
C GLN A 94 -2.59 -22.61 -41.50
N GLU A 95 -1.86 -23.49 -40.83
CA GLU A 95 -0.80 -23.16 -39.87
C GLU A 95 0.18 -22.08 -40.35
N PRO A 96 0.76 -22.11 -41.56
CA PRO A 96 1.64 -21.04 -42.03
C PRO A 96 0.93 -19.69 -42.20
N THR A 97 -0.36 -19.68 -42.58
CA THR A 97 -1.16 -18.45 -42.70
C THR A 97 -1.44 -17.84 -41.33
N ILE A 98 -1.75 -18.68 -40.35
CA ILE A 98 -1.93 -18.29 -38.94
C ILE A 98 -0.61 -17.71 -38.41
N ASN A 99 0.50 -18.42 -38.56
CA ASN A 99 1.81 -17.99 -38.08
C ASN A 99 2.26 -16.68 -38.74
N ARG A 100 2.06 -16.50 -40.05
CA ARG A 100 2.33 -15.21 -40.72
C ARG A 100 1.51 -14.06 -40.13
N THR A 101 0.25 -14.33 -39.81
CA THR A 101 -0.64 -13.33 -39.22
C THR A 101 -0.19 -12.95 -37.82
N ILE A 102 0.18 -13.95 -37.00
CA ILE A 102 0.75 -13.75 -35.66
C ILE A 102 2.04 -12.92 -35.75
N SER A 103 3.03 -13.35 -36.54
CA SER A 103 4.31 -12.62 -36.68
C SER A 103 4.13 -11.20 -37.19
N ARG A 104 3.14 -10.95 -38.06
CA ARG A 104 2.81 -9.58 -38.49
C ARG A 104 2.25 -8.73 -37.36
N MET A 105 1.46 -9.34 -36.47
CA MET A 105 0.83 -8.64 -35.33
C MET A 105 1.78 -8.48 -34.14
N GLU A 106 2.79 -9.34 -33.99
CA GLU A 106 3.77 -9.29 -32.88
C GLU A 106 4.41 -7.91 -32.71
N GLY A 107 4.85 -7.28 -33.81
CA GLY A 107 5.46 -5.95 -33.76
C GLY A 107 4.50 -4.87 -33.25
N VAL A 108 3.23 -4.95 -33.65
CA VAL A 108 2.18 -4.01 -33.20
C VAL A 108 1.87 -4.23 -31.73
N VAL A 109 1.73 -5.49 -31.30
CA VAL A 109 1.47 -5.84 -29.90
C VAL A 109 2.62 -5.33 -29.02
N LYS A 110 3.87 -5.54 -29.44
CA LYS A 110 5.05 -5.04 -28.74
C LYS A 110 5.06 -3.51 -28.63
N ALA A 111 4.84 -2.81 -29.74
CA ALA A 111 4.82 -1.34 -29.76
C ALA A 111 3.71 -0.77 -28.86
N VAL A 112 2.50 -1.36 -28.90
CA VAL A 112 1.39 -0.94 -28.04
C VAL A 112 1.70 -1.20 -26.57
N SER A 113 2.33 -2.34 -26.25
CA SER A 113 2.70 -2.70 -24.88
C SER A 113 3.77 -1.76 -24.32
N GLU A 114 4.78 -1.42 -25.13
CA GLU A 114 5.81 -0.44 -24.79
C GLU A 114 5.23 0.96 -24.60
N ALA A 115 4.34 1.40 -25.49
CA ALA A 115 3.66 2.68 -25.36
C ALA A 115 2.80 2.73 -24.08
N ALA A 116 2.04 1.67 -23.79
CA ALA A 116 1.24 1.57 -22.58
C ALA A 116 2.11 1.62 -21.31
N MET A 117 3.20 0.85 -21.26
CA MET A 117 4.16 0.89 -20.16
C MET A 117 4.77 2.28 -19.96
N ASN A 118 5.12 2.97 -21.04
CA ASN A 118 5.68 4.32 -20.96
C ASN A 118 4.66 5.32 -20.40
N VAL A 119 3.41 5.26 -20.86
CA VAL A 119 2.33 6.10 -20.32
C VAL A 119 2.12 5.81 -18.83
N THR A 120 2.05 4.54 -18.44
CA THR A 120 1.91 4.17 -17.02
C THR A 120 3.08 4.72 -16.19
N ARG A 121 4.32 4.63 -16.69
CA ARG A 121 5.50 5.15 -16.00
C ARG A 121 5.40 6.66 -15.79
N VAL A 122 5.11 7.41 -16.85
CA VAL A 122 4.96 8.87 -16.79
C VAL A 122 3.88 9.29 -15.80
N VAL A 123 2.72 8.61 -15.82
CA VAL A 123 1.61 8.92 -14.90
C VAL A 123 2.00 8.62 -13.46
N VAL A 124 2.63 7.47 -13.20
CA VAL A 124 3.09 7.09 -11.84
C VAL A 124 4.15 8.06 -11.33
N ASP A 125 5.10 8.45 -12.18
CA ASP A 125 6.16 9.41 -11.81
C ASP A 125 5.56 10.78 -11.49
N ALA A 126 4.61 11.27 -12.30
CA ALA A 126 3.90 12.52 -12.04
C ALA A 126 3.08 12.46 -10.74
N GLN A 127 2.33 11.38 -10.51
CA GLN A 127 1.58 11.20 -9.27
C GLN A 127 2.49 11.12 -8.04
N ASN A 128 3.64 10.46 -8.16
CA ASN A 128 4.63 10.39 -7.08
C ASN A 128 5.26 11.75 -6.79
N LEU A 129 5.50 12.57 -7.82
CA LEU A 129 5.98 13.94 -7.65
C LEU A 129 4.98 14.79 -6.87
N GLU A 130 3.71 14.78 -7.28
CA GLU A 130 2.64 15.51 -6.58
C GLU A 130 2.44 15.01 -5.15
N ARG A 131 2.46 13.69 -4.93
CA ARG A 131 2.36 13.11 -3.58
C ARG A 131 3.49 13.58 -2.68
N LYS A 132 4.73 13.64 -3.19
CA LYS A 132 5.88 14.17 -2.45
C LYS A 132 5.70 15.64 -2.12
N ALA A 133 5.30 16.46 -3.09
CA ALA A 133 5.07 17.90 -2.87
C ALA A 133 3.98 18.17 -1.82
N MET A 134 2.87 17.42 -1.88
CA MET A 134 1.80 17.52 -0.89
C MET A 134 2.26 17.11 0.52
N MET A 135 3.00 16.00 0.63
CA MET A 135 3.57 15.58 1.93
C MET A 135 4.53 16.64 2.49
N GLU A 136 5.36 17.25 1.65
CA GLU A 136 6.26 18.32 2.07
C GLU A 136 5.49 19.54 2.59
N SER A 137 4.46 19.98 1.87
CA SER A 137 3.61 21.08 2.30
C SER A 137 2.91 20.81 3.63
N MET A 138 2.43 19.59 3.85
CA MET A 138 1.83 19.18 5.13
C MET A 138 2.84 19.23 6.28
N LYS A 139 4.07 18.73 6.05
CA LYS A 139 5.14 18.78 7.04
C LYS A 139 5.50 20.22 7.39
N GLN A 140 5.65 21.10 6.39
CA GLN A 140 5.94 22.51 6.61
C GLN A 140 4.85 23.21 7.42
N ALA A 141 3.57 22.98 7.09
CA ALA A 141 2.46 23.57 7.83
C ALA A 141 2.43 23.14 9.31
N VAL A 142 2.78 21.89 9.60
CA VAL A 142 2.93 21.38 10.96
C VAL A 142 4.14 22.02 11.65
N SER A 143 5.29 22.10 10.98
CA SER A 143 6.51 22.74 11.49
C SER A 143 6.25 24.21 11.86
N ASP A 144 5.61 24.98 10.98
CA ASP A 144 5.31 26.40 11.20
C ASP A 144 4.39 26.59 12.41
N SER A 145 3.38 25.72 12.56
CA SER A 145 2.48 25.73 13.71
C SER A 145 3.22 25.49 15.03
N ILE A 146 4.14 24.51 15.06
CA ILE A 146 4.95 24.19 16.23
C ILE A 146 5.90 25.34 16.55
N HIS A 147 6.60 25.87 15.54
CA HIS A 147 7.47 27.03 15.69
C HIS A 147 6.70 28.21 16.28
N ALA A 148 5.53 28.54 15.73
CA ALA A 148 4.69 29.60 16.26
C ALA A 148 4.31 29.34 17.73
N GLN A 149 3.87 28.12 18.07
CA GLN A 149 3.51 27.75 19.43
C GLN A 149 4.69 27.85 20.40
N MET A 150 5.88 27.42 19.98
CA MET A 150 7.11 27.52 20.75
C MET A 150 7.49 28.98 21.00
N GLN A 151 7.42 29.84 19.97
CA GLN A 151 7.66 31.28 20.12
C GLN A 151 6.64 31.93 21.08
N TRP A 152 5.36 31.57 20.98
CA TRP A 152 4.34 32.05 21.91
C TRP A 152 4.60 31.61 23.35
N LYS A 153 5.04 30.36 23.57
CA LYS A 153 5.44 29.87 24.90
C LYS A 153 6.64 30.64 25.45
N LEU A 154 7.65 30.91 24.63
CA LEU A 154 8.82 31.70 25.01
C LEU A 154 8.43 33.13 25.40
N LEU A 155 7.59 33.79 24.60
CA LEU A 155 7.08 35.14 24.91
C LEU A 155 6.26 35.14 26.19
N ALA A 156 5.34 34.19 26.36
CA ALA A 156 4.55 34.05 27.59
C ALA A 156 5.45 33.88 28.81
N HIS A 157 6.51 33.06 28.72
CA HIS A 157 7.48 32.89 29.80
C HIS A 157 8.22 34.19 30.13
N GLN A 158 8.70 34.91 29.12
CA GLN A 158 9.43 36.18 29.31
C GLN A 158 8.54 37.27 29.94
N LEU A 159 7.27 37.36 29.54
CA LEU A 159 6.35 38.39 30.00
C LEU A 159 5.73 38.09 31.38
N THR A 160 5.80 36.84 31.85
CA THR A 160 5.16 36.40 33.11
C THR A 160 6.13 36.07 34.25
N HIS A 161 7.44 36.20 34.00
CA HIS A 161 8.48 36.05 35.01
C HIS A 161 8.29 37.02 36.21
N GLU A 162 8.88 36.70 37.37
CA GLU A 162 8.80 37.51 38.62
C GLU A 162 9.19 38.99 38.48
N ARG A 163 9.96 39.35 37.45
CA ARG A 163 10.43 40.73 37.18
C ARG A 163 9.76 41.36 35.96
N ALA A 164 8.85 40.63 35.32
CA ALA A 164 8.21 41.07 34.10
C ALA A 164 6.96 41.90 34.39
N VAL A 165 6.47 42.59 33.36
CA VAL A 165 5.31 43.49 33.46
C VAL A 165 4.03 42.74 33.82
N TRP A 166 3.87 41.50 33.35
CA TRP A 166 2.71 40.66 33.63
C TRP A 166 3.04 39.53 34.60
N HIS A 167 3.62 39.89 35.75
CA HIS A 167 3.84 38.91 36.81
C HIS A 167 2.51 38.46 37.44
N PHE A 168 2.36 37.15 37.66
CA PHE A 168 1.22 36.53 38.33
C PHE A 168 1.64 35.94 39.69
N PRO A 169 1.61 36.70 40.81
CA PRO A 169 2.18 36.26 42.08
C PRO A 169 1.53 35.00 42.69
N LYS A 170 0.27 34.74 42.36
CA LYS A 170 -0.50 33.63 42.92
C LYS A 170 -0.15 32.29 42.28
N SER A 171 0.13 32.27 40.98
CA SER A 171 0.45 31.07 40.20
C SER A 171 1.93 30.93 39.87
N TYR A 172 2.75 31.97 40.08
CA TYR A 172 4.18 31.90 39.81
C TYR A 172 4.92 31.10 40.91
N PRO A 173 5.89 30.25 40.56
CA PRO A 173 6.66 29.45 41.51
C PRO A 173 7.44 30.31 42.50
N ARG A 174 7.31 30.00 43.80
CA ARG A 174 7.96 30.75 44.89
C ARG A 174 9.14 30.03 45.53
N SER A 175 9.27 28.73 45.29
CA SER A 175 10.34 27.92 45.86
C SER A 175 11.57 27.90 44.96
N TRP A 176 12.70 27.48 45.51
CA TRP A 176 13.95 27.34 44.77
C TRP A 176 14.34 25.87 44.72
N GLN A 177 14.79 25.43 43.54
CA GLN A 177 15.49 24.17 43.37
C GLN A 177 16.82 24.40 42.68
N LEU A 178 17.72 23.44 42.84
CA LEU A 178 18.93 23.39 42.02
C LEU A 178 18.52 23.26 40.55
N ASP A 179 19.07 24.15 39.73
CA ASP A 179 18.99 24.07 38.29
C ASP A 179 19.68 22.78 37.82
N GLU A 180 19.17 22.20 36.74
CA GLU A 180 19.68 20.92 36.22
C GLU A 180 21.03 21.09 35.53
N THR A 181 21.40 22.31 35.15
CA THR A 181 22.68 22.65 34.51
C THR A 181 23.85 22.32 35.45
N GLU A 182 24.66 21.35 35.04
CA GLU A 182 25.91 21.01 35.73
C GLU A 182 27.02 22.00 35.32
N GLY A 183 27.78 22.50 36.30
CA GLY A 183 29.00 23.27 36.03
C GLY A 183 30.25 22.39 35.96
N PRO A 184 31.45 23.01 35.82
CA PRO A 184 32.72 22.30 35.92
C PRO A 184 32.78 21.45 37.20
N ALA A 185 33.26 20.21 37.07
CA ALA A 185 33.24 19.17 38.12
C ALA A 185 31.84 18.66 38.53
N ARG A 186 30.82 18.79 37.66
CA ARG A 186 29.48 18.23 37.84
C ARG A 186 28.72 18.78 39.06
N VAL A 187 29.09 19.97 39.50
CA VAL A 187 28.42 20.63 40.64
C VAL A 187 27.33 21.56 40.12
N ARG A 188 26.10 21.35 40.59
CA ARG A 188 24.97 22.27 40.37
C ARG A 188 25.07 23.43 41.35
N LYS A 189 25.29 24.64 40.84
CA LYS A 189 25.43 25.86 41.67
C LYS A 189 24.32 26.88 41.42
N ARG A 190 23.58 26.74 40.32
CA ARG A 190 22.52 27.67 39.94
C ARG A 190 21.22 27.24 40.61
N LEU A 191 20.44 28.20 41.10
CA LEU A 191 19.08 27.98 41.58
C LEU A 191 18.09 28.47 40.52
N LYS A 192 16.98 27.74 40.36
CA LYS A 192 15.82 28.15 39.55
C LYS A 192 14.55 28.12 40.38
N ARG A 193 13.58 28.95 40.02
CA ARG A 193 12.25 28.95 40.63
C ARG A 193 11.53 27.64 40.30
N CYS A 194 10.79 27.09 41.26
CA CYS A 194 9.99 25.88 41.07
C CYS A 194 8.72 25.82 41.90
N HIS A 195 7.80 24.96 41.43
CA HIS A 195 6.61 24.54 42.17
C HIS A 195 6.94 23.38 43.10
N LEU A 196 6.44 23.45 44.33
CA LEU A 196 6.60 22.37 45.30
C LEU A 196 5.59 21.26 45.01
N HIS A 197 6.10 20.07 44.69
CA HIS A 197 5.30 18.86 44.48
C HIS A 197 5.47 17.87 45.64
N VAL A 198 5.45 18.39 46.86
CA VAL A 198 5.62 17.61 48.09
C VAL A 198 4.27 17.52 48.81
N ASP A 199 3.92 16.34 49.33
CA ASP A 199 2.70 16.14 50.11
C ASP A 199 2.67 17.07 51.33
N LYS A 200 1.51 17.67 51.63
CA LYS A 200 1.26 18.60 52.75
C LYS A 200 1.78 18.06 54.08
N ARG A 201 1.76 16.73 54.26
CA ARG A 201 2.24 16.04 55.48
C ARG A 201 3.72 16.25 55.76
N PHE A 202 4.54 16.53 54.75
CA PHE A 202 5.98 16.76 54.90
C PHE A 202 6.32 18.25 55.09
N LEU A 203 5.33 19.13 55.14
CA LEU A 203 5.50 20.57 55.32
C LEU A 203 4.90 21.05 56.63
N LYS A 204 5.63 21.92 57.32
CA LYS A 204 5.09 22.64 58.49
C LYS A 204 3.89 23.50 58.05
N SER A 205 2.93 23.69 58.96
CA SER A 205 1.69 24.43 58.68
C SER A 205 1.94 25.83 58.09
N GLU A 206 3.00 26.51 58.52
CA GLU A 206 3.42 27.84 58.04
C GLU A 206 3.97 27.88 56.60
N PHE A 207 4.23 26.73 55.96
CA PHE A 207 4.77 26.64 54.59
C PHE A 207 3.84 25.93 53.61
N GLN A 208 2.64 25.53 54.05
CA GLN A 208 1.69 24.81 53.19
C GLN A 208 1.06 25.71 52.13
N ASP A 209 1.04 27.03 52.34
CA ASP A 209 0.61 28.06 51.38
C ASP A 209 1.42 28.04 50.08
N LYS A 210 2.69 27.59 50.14
CA LYS A 210 3.55 27.47 48.95
C LYS A 210 3.08 26.40 47.96
N LEU A 211 2.22 25.47 48.38
CA LEU A 211 1.64 24.45 47.51
C LEU A 211 0.48 25.00 46.66
N ASP A 212 -0.16 26.08 47.11
CA ASP A 212 -1.32 26.65 46.43
C ASP A 212 -0.94 27.24 45.05
N ALA A 213 0.31 27.65 44.87
CA ALA A 213 0.82 28.15 43.60
C ALA A 213 0.89 27.04 42.52
N ALA A 214 1.21 25.81 42.92
CA ALA A 214 1.29 24.65 42.02
C ALA A 214 -0.10 24.18 41.56
N SER A 215 -1.13 24.45 42.38
CA SER A 215 -2.52 24.08 42.07
C SER A 215 -3.23 25.09 41.16
N GLN A 216 -2.62 26.24 40.90
CA GLN A 216 -3.18 27.25 40.01
C GLN A 216 -2.76 27.01 38.57
N CYS A 217 -3.63 27.41 37.64
CA CYS A 217 -3.30 27.38 36.22
C CYS A 217 -2.10 28.27 35.93
N GLN A 218 -1.22 27.80 35.04
CA GLN A 218 -0.07 28.57 34.61
C GLN A 218 -0.53 29.87 33.92
N PRO A 219 0.24 30.96 34.07
CA PRO A 219 -0.01 32.21 33.34
C PRO A 219 -0.23 31.98 31.85
N LEU A 220 -1.28 32.57 31.30
CA LEU A 220 -1.62 32.49 29.87
C LEU A 220 -1.82 31.06 29.33
N SER A 221 -2.03 30.07 30.20
CA SER A 221 -2.23 28.68 29.78
C SER A 221 -3.44 28.51 28.86
N PHE A 222 -4.44 29.37 28.96
CA PHE A 222 -5.63 29.38 28.11
C PHE A 222 -5.34 29.69 26.63
N LEU A 223 -4.19 30.31 26.32
CA LEU A 223 -3.76 30.54 24.94
C LEU A 223 -3.27 29.26 24.26
N PHE A 224 -2.92 28.25 25.06
CA PHE A 224 -2.45 26.96 24.58
C PHE A 224 -3.58 25.95 24.78
N GLY A 225 -3.95 25.22 23.72
CA GLY A 225 -4.95 24.15 23.81
C GLY A 225 -4.55 23.08 24.83
N SER A 226 -5.51 22.26 25.29
CA SER A 226 -5.24 21.16 26.23
C SER A 226 -4.29 20.09 25.68
N GLU A 227 -4.13 20.06 24.36
CA GLU A 227 -3.22 19.19 23.63
C GLU A 227 -2.04 20.03 23.12
N GLY A 228 -0.84 19.71 23.63
CA GLY A 228 0.39 20.21 23.05
C GLY A 228 0.61 19.62 21.66
N PRO A 229 1.61 20.12 20.90
CA PRO A 229 1.97 19.48 19.65
C PRO A 229 2.41 18.04 19.98
N SER A 230 1.83 17.06 19.29
CA SER A 230 2.22 15.66 19.44
C SER A 230 3.73 15.51 19.22
N MET A 231 4.39 14.61 19.96
CA MET A 231 5.82 14.31 19.77
C MET A 231 6.15 13.97 18.31
N SER A 232 5.22 13.31 17.61
CA SER A 232 5.31 13.03 16.17
C SER A 232 5.42 14.30 15.32
N ALA A 233 4.74 15.38 15.73
CA ALA A 233 4.75 16.66 15.05
C ALA A 233 6.09 17.39 15.25
N VAL A 234 6.66 17.33 16.46
CA VAL A 234 7.99 17.89 16.79
C VAL A 234 9.11 17.11 16.08
N LEU A 235 8.97 15.78 15.97
CA LEU A 235 9.89 14.96 15.18
C LEU A 235 9.82 15.30 13.69
N ILE A 236 8.63 15.63 13.17
CA ILE A 236 8.44 16.08 11.79
C ILE A 236 9.08 17.47 11.53
N GLU A 237 9.07 18.38 12.50
CA GLU A 237 9.80 19.66 12.43
C GLU A 237 11.32 19.46 12.42
N ARG A 238 11.82 18.46 13.15
CA ARG A 238 13.25 18.32 13.50
C ARG A 238 14.02 17.36 12.63
N LEU A 239 13.37 16.31 12.13
CA LEU A 239 13.90 15.49 11.06
C LEU A 239 13.82 16.35 9.80
N HIS A 240 14.91 17.07 9.47
CA HIS A 240 15.04 17.76 8.20
C HIS A 240 14.50 16.85 7.10
N THR A 241 13.64 17.38 6.22
CA THR A 241 12.90 16.53 5.29
C THR A 241 13.79 15.74 4.32
N ASP A 242 15.07 16.10 4.26
CA ASP A 242 16.11 15.48 3.45
C ASP A 242 17.15 14.65 4.24
N GLU A 243 17.11 14.62 5.58
CA GLU A 243 18.12 13.88 6.35
C GLU A 243 17.83 12.37 6.36
N LYS A 244 18.78 11.60 5.84
CA LYS A 244 18.68 10.14 5.80
C LYS A 244 19.18 9.54 7.11
N ILE A 245 18.29 8.84 7.81
CA ILE A 245 18.66 8.05 8.98
C ILE A 245 19.53 6.87 8.53
N ARG A 246 20.77 6.84 9.02
CA ARG A 246 21.76 5.77 8.75
C ARG A 246 21.71 4.66 9.78
N HIS A 247 21.42 5.01 11.03
CA HIS A 247 21.36 4.05 12.13
C HIS A 247 20.24 4.40 13.09
N MET A 248 19.63 3.36 13.66
CA MET A 248 18.57 3.45 14.66
C MET A 248 18.88 2.41 15.73
N SER A 249 18.86 2.82 17.00
CA SER A 249 19.03 1.91 18.12
C SER A 249 18.17 2.33 19.30
N SER A 250 17.63 1.35 20.03
CA SER A 250 16.96 1.65 21.30
C SER A 250 17.99 2.12 22.33
N ALA A 251 17.72 3.27 22.92
CA ALA A 251 18.62 3.92 23.85
C ALA A 251 17.86 4.51 25.03
N ARG A 252 18.61 5.03 26.00
CA ARG A 252 18.04 5.70 27.15
C ARG A 252 18.85 6.96 27.45
N ILE A 253 18.19 8.12 27.49
CA ILE A 253 18.82 9.32 28.02
C ILE A 253 18.82 9.21 29.53
N VAL A 254 20.03 9.28 30.10
CA VAL A 254 20.26 9.31 31.53
C VAL A 254 20.63 10.74 31.91
N THR A 255 19.70 11.45 32.52
CA THR A 255 20.00 12.73 33.19
C THR A 255 20.07 12.49 34.70
N PRO A 256 20.68 13.38 35.49
CA PRO A 256 20.69 13.19 36.95
C PRO A 256 19.30 13.37 37.60
N ALA A 257 18.30 13.87 36.85
CA ALA A 257 16.93 14.00 37.32
C ALA A 257 16.05 12.79 36.94
N GLN A 258 16.27 12.23 35.76
CA GLN A 258 15.42 11.18 35.20
C GLN A 258 16.14 10.29 34.17
N GLU A 259 15.62 9.08 34.03
CA GLU A 259 15.95 8.13 32.98
C GLU A 259 14.78 8.02 31.99
N VAL A 260 15.03 8.31 30.72
CA VAL A 260 13.98 8.30 29.68
C VAL A 260 14.35 7.29 28.60
N CYS A 261 13.49 6.28 28.41
CA CYS A 261 13.63 5.29 27.34
C CYS A 261 13.18 5.84 25.99
N GLY A 262 13.92 5.53 24.94
CA GLY A 262 13.62 6.02 23.60
C GLY A 262 14.40 5.31 22.49
N GLU A 263 14.37 5.90 21.32
CA GLU A 263 15.14 5.54 20.15
C GLU A 263 16.14 6.64 19.82
N LEU A 264 17.38 6.23 19.58
CA LEU A 264 18.44 7.08 19.07
C LEU A 264 18.50 6.93 17.56
N LEU A 265 18.31 8.02 16.83
CA LEU A 265 18.42 8.08 15.38
C LEU A 265 19.68 8.84 15.01
N ILE A 266 20.52 8.24 14.17
CA ILE A 266 21.75 8.86 13.67
C ILE A 266 21.54 9.13 12.19
N GLY A 267 21.47 10.41 11.83
CA GLY A 267 21.35 10.89 10.47
C GLY A 267 22.71 11.06 9.78
N GLU A 268 22.73 11.85 8.70
CA GLU A 268 23.96 12.17 7.97
C GLU A 268 24.72 13.34 8.60
N THR A 269 24.00 14.27 9.22
CA THR A 269 24.51 15.53 9.75
C THR A 269 24.21 15.71 11.24
N SER A 270 23.28 14.93 11.78
CA SER A 270 22.76 15.15 13.13
C SER A 270 22.40 13.83 13.84
N LEU A 271 22.28 13.91 15.17
CA LEU A 271 21.82 12.84 16.04
C LEU A 271 20.53 13.29 16.73
N TYR A 272 19.57 12.38 16.84
CA TYR A 272 18.23 12.64 17.36
C TYR A 272 17.86 11.62 18.43
N PHE A 273 17.21 12.06 19.49
CA PHE A 273 16.61 11.15 20.46
C PHE A 273 15.08 11.31 20.51
N VAL A 274 14.40 10.16 20.46
CA VAL A 274 12.93 10.05 20.41
C VAL A 274 12.45 9.22 21.60
N PRO A 275 11.77 9.80 22.61
CA PRO A 275 11.29 9.05 23.77
C PRO A 275 10.09 8.17 23.40
N ASN A 276 10.02 6.99 24.03
CA ASN A 276 8.95 6.02 23.78
C ASN A 276 7.60 6.40 24.41
N SER A 277 7.61 7.32 25.37
CA SER A 277 6.42 7.84 26.05
C SER A 277 6.33 9.34 25.86
N GLU A 278 5.13 9.88 25.65
CA GLU A 278 4.92 11.32 25.72
C GLU A 278 5.45 11.82 27.07
N PRO A 279 6.30 12.88 27.09
CA PRO A 279 6.82 13.40 28.34
C PRO A 279 5.64 13.75 29.23
N ALA A 280 5.60 13.16 30.43
CA ALA A 280 4.59 13.49 31.42
C ALA A 280 4.66 15.00 31.68
N LYS A 281 3.67 15.75 31.16
CA LYS A 281 3.49 17.22 31.23
C LYS A 281 4.49 17.89 32.18
N LEU A 282 5.74 18.05 31.76
CA LEU A 282 6.77 18.58 32.63
C LEU A 282 6.65 20.09 32.57
N ASP A 283 6.66 20.72 33.74
CA ASP A 283 6.39 22.14 33.93
C ASP A 283 7.16 23.03 32.92
N VAL A 284 6.43 23.49 31.91
CA VAL A 284 6.82 24.50 30.91
C VAL A 284 7.30 25.81 31.58
N ASN A 285 7.03 25.98 32.88
CA ASN A 285 7.53 27.07 33.72
C ASN A 285 9.06 27.14 33.85
N THR A 286 9.81 26.12 33.43
CA THR A 286 11.26 26.10 33.56
C THR A 286 12.01 26.77 32.40
N GLY A 287 11.32 27.20 31.33
CA GLY A 287 11.94 27.92 30.21
C GLY A 287 13.05 27.14 29.50
N TYR A 288 13.24 25.86 29.86
CA TYR A 288 14.17 24.96 29.21
C TYR A 288 13.37 24.14 28.21
N LEU A 289 13.84 24.15 26.97
CA LEU A 289 13.29 23.33 25.92
C LEU A 289 13.34 21.87 26.38
N ASP A 290 12.18 21.25 26.33
CA ASP A 290 11.88 19.92 26.82
C ASP A 290 12.98 18.90 26.44
N VAL A 291 13.51 18.18 27.43
CA VAL A 291 14.52 17.11 27.26
C VAL A 291 13.96 15.95 26.43
N SER A 292 12.66 15.96 26.15
CA SER A 292 11.94 14.94 25.40
C SER A 292 12.28 14.86 23.92
N SER A 293 13.00 15.79 23.30
CA SER A 293 13.44 15.61 21.91
C SER A 293 14.62 16.50 21.56
N GLN A 294 15.82 16.05 21.93
CA GLN A 294 17.06 16.75 21.60
C GLN A 294 17.58 16.29 20.24
N ALA A 295 17.90 17.28 19.40
CA ALA A 295 18.61 17.11 18.14
C ALA A 295 19.98 17.78 18.32
N TRP A 296 21.04 17.05 18.01
CA TRP A 296 22.42 17.52 18.10
C TRP A 296 23.03 17.50 16.70
N GLN A 297 23.40 18.66 16.19
CA GLN A 297 24.19 18.75 14.96
C GLN A 297 25.59 18.20 15.23
N PHE A 298 26.16 17.43 14.30
CA PHE A 298 27.53 16.93 14.47
C PHE A 298 28.55 18.06 14.58
N GLU A 299 28.28 19.22 13.99
CA GLU A 299 29.10 20.42 14.10
C GLU A 299 29.16 20.98 15.54
N ASP A 300 28.09 20.79 16.33
CA ASP A 300 28.01 21.24 17.71
C ASP A 300 28.60 20.23 18.71
N VAL A 301 28.78 18.97 18.29
CA VAL A 301 29.34 17.91 19.12
C VAL A 301 30.87 18.08 19.20
N LYS A 302 31.36 18.39 20.40
CA LYS A 302 32.79 18.63 20.63
C LYS A 302 33.57 17.36 20.95
N GLU A 303 33.00 16.50 21.78
CA GLU A 303 33.67 15.31 22.29
C GLU A 303 32.65 14.18 22.45
N ILE A 304 33.09 12.93 22.29
CA ILE A 304 32.27 11.76 22.55
C ILE A 304 33.09 10.81 23.41
N HIS A 305 32.49 10.37 24.51
CA HIS A 305 33.17 9.60 25.53
C HIS A 305 32.46 8.29 25.83
N ASN A 306 33.21 7.19 25.84
CA ASN A 306 32.72 5.92 26.38
C ASN A 306 32.59 6.01 27.90
N ARG A 307 31.45 5.55 28.43
CA ARG A 307 31.11 5.61 29.84
C ARG A 307 30.53 4.29 30.33
N ARG A 308 30.57 4.13 31.65
CA ARG A 308 29.92 3.01 32.35
C ARG A 308 28.57 3.46 32.85
N PHE A 309 27.56 2.62 32.66
CA PHE A 309 26.26 2.77 33.28
C PHE A 309 25.94 1.48 34.04
N GLN A 310 25.54 1.63 35.32
CA GLN A 310 25.33 0.51 36.23
C GLN A 310 26.51 -0.48 36.28
N LEU A 311 27.73 0.08 36.36
CA LEU A 311 29.01 -0.66 36.39
C LEU A 311 29.33 -1.47 35.12
N GLN A 312 28.63 -1.24 34.01
CA GLN A 312 28.84 -1.93 32.74
C GLN A 312 29.22 -0.94 31.63
N GLU A 313 30.11 -1.34 30.71
CA GLU A 313 30.59 -0.52 29.58
C GLU A 313 29.54 -0.52 28.45
N ARG A 314 28.45 0.22 28.69
CA ARG A 314 27.27 0.27 27.81
C ARG A 314 26.65 1.67 27.70
N ALA A 315 27.42 2.71 27.99
CA ALA A 315 26.95 4.09 27.90
C ALA A 315 27.95 4.97 27.15
N LEU A 316 27.44 6.09 26.66
CA LEU A 316 28.19 7.08 25.91
C LEU A 316 27.71 8.46 26.34
N GLU A 317 28.64 9.39 26.45
CA GLU A 317 28.42 10.79 26.83
C GLU A 317 28.84 11.65 25.63
N ILE A 318 27.93 12.53 25.19
CA ILE A 318 28.06 13.46 24.06
C ILE A 318 28.11 14.87 24.61
#